data_AF-U3GXJ7-F1
#
_entry.id   AF-U3GXJ7-F1
#
_cell.length_a   1.000
_cell.length_b   1.000
_cell.length_c   1.000
_cell.angle_alpha   90.00
_cell.angle_beta   90.00
_cell.angle_gamma   90.00
#
_symmetry.space_group_name_H-M   'P 1'
#
loop_
_entity.id
_entity.type
_entity.pdbx_description
1 polymer ?
#
loop_
_entity_poly.entity_id
_entity_poly.type
_entity_poly.pdbx_seq_one_letter_code
_entity_poly.pdbx_strand_id
1 'polypeptide(L)'
;MSPAQNSTVIAVGSLANTGVVLAFLAIVVALTLLATWMIFSAQRLNRLHVRTDAARIKLEVALDQRAAIVAAVEPALRTQAQALSQLRFANQGVEARANKERMFNQAIAQSAVADHPAVVDSQARVDLAFRFYNEAVSDTRSLRLRPLVRFLKLAGTAPLPEYCDLNAAS
;
A
#
# COMPACT_ATOMS: atom_id res chain seq x y z
N MET A 1 -60.38 -21.20 43.52
CA MET A 1 -59.17 -20.51 43.02
C MET A 1 -58.05 -21.52 42.94
N SER A 2 -57.62 -21.88 41.72
CA SER A 2 -56.85 -23.10 41.44
C SER A 2 -55.35 -22.79 41.27
N PRO A 3 -54.43 -23.52 41.93
CA PRO A 3 -52.97 -23.28 41.87
C PRO A 3 -52.33 -23.52 40.49
N ALA A 4 -53.04 -24.15 39.55
CA ALA A 4 -52.53 -24.45 38.21
C ALA A 4 -52.32 -23.21 37.32
N GLN A 5 -53.04 -22.11 37.58
CA GLN A 5 -52.99 -20.91 36.74
C GLN A 5 -51.71 -20.07 36.95
N ASN A 6 -51.12 -20.11 38.16
CA ASN A 6 -49.87 -19.40 38.44
C ASN A 6 -48.66 -20.12 37.82
N SER A 7 -48.67 -21.46 37.78
CA SER A 7 -47.55 -22.25 37.24
C SER A 7 -47.40 -22.09 35.73
N THR A 8 -48.50 -21.99 34.96
CA THR A 8 -48.45 -21.79 33.51
C THR A 8 -48.00 -20.39 33.13
N VAL A 9 -48.41 -19.35 33.86
CA VAL A 9 -47.97 -17.96 33.62
C VAL A 9 -46.48 -17.78 33.92
N ILE A 10 -45.97 -18.40 35.00
CA ILE A 10 -44.54 -18.36 35.34
C ILE A 10 -43.69 -19.11 34.31
N ALA A 11 -44.16 -20.27 33.81
CA ALA A 11 -43.45 -21.03 32.79
C ALA A 11 -43.37 -20.27 31.45
N VAL A 12 -44.47 -19.64 31.01
CA VAL A 12 -44.52 -18.83 29.78
C VAL A 12 -43.64 -17.57 29.91
N GLY A 13 -43.65 -16.90 31.07
CA GLY A 13 -42.78 -15.74 31.33
C GLY A 13 -41.28 -16.11 31.38
N SER A 14 -40.93 -17.27 31.94
CA SER A 14 -39.55 -17.78 31.95
C SER A 14 -39.08 -18.16 30.54
N LEU A 15 -39.92 -18.84 29.74
CA LEU A 15 -39.62 -19.15 28.34
C LEU A 15 -39.43 -17.89 27.48
N ALA A 16 -40.28 -16.87 27.67
CA ALA A 16 -40.16 -15.58 26.99
C ALA A 16 -38.85 -14.86 27.35
N ASN A 17 -38.49 -14.80 28.63
CA ASN A 17 -37.24 -14.21 29.08
C ASN A 17 -36.02 -14.99 28.57
N THR A 18 -36.10 -16.32 28.51
CA THR A 18 -35.02 -17.16 27.97
C THR A 18 -34.80 -16.87 26.49
N GLY A 19 -35.87 -16.69 25.71
CA GLY A 19 -35.79 -16.28 24.31
C GLY A 19 -35.13 -14.91 24.12
N VAL A 20 -35.48 -13.92 24.95
CA VAL A 20 -34.87 -12.59 24.92
C VAL A 20 -33.39 -12.64 25.29
N VAL A 21 -33.02 -13.41 26.32
CA VAL A 21 -31.63 -13.60 26.74
C VAL A 21 -30.81 -14.28 25.64
N LEU A 22 -31.35 -15.32 25.00
CA LEU A 22 -30.70 -16.00 23.88
C LEU A 22 -30.53 -15.08 22.67
N ALA A 23 -31.54 -14.26 22.34
CA ALA A 23 -31.46 -13.29 21.27
C ALA A 23 -30.37 -12.23 21.55
N PHE A 24 -30.34 -11.70 22.78
CA PHE A 24 -29.31 -10.75 23.19
C PHE A 24 -27.91 -11.37 23.14
N LEU A 25 -27.75 -12.60 23.64
CA LEU A 25 -26.50 -13.33 23.57
C LEU A 25 -26.06 -13.56 22.12
N ALA A 26 -26.98 -13.96 21.24
CA ALA A 26 -26.69 -14.15 19.81
C ALA A 26 -26.27 -12.83 19.15
N ILE A 27 -26.90 -11.71 19.49
CA ILE A 27 -26.50 -10.38 19.02
C ILE A 27 -25.10 -10.03 19.51
N VAL A 28 -24.80 -10.23 20.79
CA VAL A 28 -23.46 -9.96 21.36
C VAL A 28 -22.40 -10.83 20.69
N VAL A 29 -22.68 -12.11 20.46
CA VAL A 29 -21.78 -13.03 19.74
C VAL A 29 -21.60 -12.56 18.29
N ALA A 30 -22.68 -12.20 17.60
CA ALA A 30 -22.59 -11.68 16.23
C ALA A 30 -21.77 -10.38 16.16
N LEU A 31 -21.97 -9.46 17.09
CA LEU A 31 -21.22 -8.19 17.18
C LEU A 31 -19.73 -8.42 17.47
N THR A 32 -19.39 -9.34 18.37
CA THR A 32 -17.99 -9.68 18.66
C THR A 32 -17.31 -10.33 17.46
N LEU A 33 -17.97 -11.27 16.78
CA LEU A 33 -17.46 -11.86 15.54
C LEU A 33 -17.25 -10.82 14.43
N LEU A 34 -18.21 -9.89 14.25
CA LEU A 34 -18.09 -8.78 13.31
C LEU A 34 -16.91 -7.87 13.63
N ALA A 35 -16.72 -7.51 14.91
CA ALA A 35 -15.61 -6.68 15.35
C ALA A 35 -14.26 -7.38 15.12
N THR A 36 -14.12 -8.65 15.50
CA THR A 36 -12.91 -9.45 15.24
C THR A 36 -12.60 -9.55 13.75
N TRP A 37 -13.62 -9.78 12.93
CA TRP A 37 -13.46 -9.86 11.48
C TRP A 37 -13.05 -8.51 10.86
N MET A 38 -13.61 -7.39 11.34
CA MET A 38 -13.22 -6.05 10.92
C MET A 38 -11.76 -5.74 11.28
N ILE A 39 -11.32 -6.11 12.49
CA ILE A 39 -9.92 -5.95 12.93
C ILE A 39 -8.99 -6.76 12.04
N PHE A 40 -9.30 -8.03 11.78
CA PHE A 40 -8.49 -8.89 10.92
C PHE A 40 -8.36 -8.33 9.50
N SER A 41 -9.46 -7.83 8.93
CA SER A 41 -9.47 -7.20 7.61
C SER A 41 -8.63 -5.91 7.58
N ALA A 42 -8.74 -5.06 8.61
CA ALA A 42 -7.97 -3.82 8.73
C ALA A 42 -6.47 -4.10 8.86
N GLN A 43 -6.07 -5.07 9.68
CA GLN A 43 -4.67 -5.47 9.86
C GLN A 43 -4.05 -6.00 8.57
N ARG A 44 -4.80 -6.80 7.81
CA ARG A 44 -4.35 -7.34 6.52
C ARG A 44 -4.09 -6.25 5.49
N LEU A 45 -4.94 -5.21 5.46
CA LEU A 45 -4.76 -4.05 4.57
C LEU A 45 -3.57 -3.18 5.00
N ASN A 46 -3.42 -2.93 6.30
CA ASN A 46 -2.32 -2.13 6.84
C ASN A 46 -0.95 -2.73 6.50
N ARG A 47 -0.79 -4.05 6.64
CA ARG A 47 0.47 -4.74 6.29
C ARG A 47 0.88 -4.54 4.83
N LEU A 48 -0.11 -4.47 3.93
CA LEU A 48 0.12 -4.27 2.51
C LEU A 48 0.54 -2.83 2.19
N HIS A 49 -0.13 -1.85 2.82
CA HIS A 49 0.25 -0.43 2.71
C HIS A 49 1.67 -0.20 3.21
N VAL A 50 1.99 -0.67 4.43
CA VAL A 50 3.34 -0.56 5.00
C VAL A 50 4.40 -1.16 4.08
N ARG A 51 4.14 -2.33 3.47
CA ARG A 51 5.10 -2.96 2.54
C ARG A 51 5.31 -2.14 1.27
N THR A 52 4.25 -1.55 0.74
CA THR A 52 4.30 -0.74 -0.50
C THR A 52 4.99 0.59 -0.26
N ASP A 53 4.67 1.25 0.86
CA ASP A 53 5.31 2.49 1.29
C ASP A 53 6.80 2.27 1.56
N ALA A 54 7.16 1.17 2.23
CA ALA A 54 8.55 0.82 2.44
C ALA A 54 9.30 0.56 1.12
N ALA A 55 8.67 -0.12 0.15
CA ALA A 55 9.27 -0.35 -1.17
C ALA A 55 9.43 0.96 -1.95
N ARG A 56 8.45 1.85 -1.87
CA ARG A 56 8.49 3.20 -2.47
C ARG A 56 9.65 4.03 -1.92
N ILE A 57 9.80 4.09 -0.60
CA ILE A 57 10.88 4.85 0.06
C ILE A 57 12.25 4.29 -0.37
N LYS A 58 12.40 2.96 -0.45
CA LYS A 58 13.64 2.34 -0.94
C LYS A 58 13.97 2.75 -2.36
N LEU A 59 12.98 2.83 -3.24
CA LEU A 59 13.17 3.30 -4.62
C LEU A 59 13.58 4.78 -4.64
N GLU A 60 12.94 5.65 -3.87
CA GLU A 60 13.31 7.08 -3.78
C GLU A 60 14.76 7.25 -3.33
N VAL A 61 15.17 6.53 -2.28
CA VAL A 61 16.54 6.59 -1.76
C VAL A 61 17.54 6.10 -2.80
N ALA A 62 17.25 5.01 -3.52
CA ALA A 62 18.14 4.49 -4.56
C ALA A 62 18.31 5.50 -5.71
N LEU A 63 17.22 6.14 -6.13
CA LEU A 63 17.24 7.17 -7.18
C LEU A 63 18.05 8.40 -6.75
N ASP A 64 17.83 8.90 -5.53
CA ASP A 64 18.57 10.05 -5.00
C ASP A 64 20.07 9.75 -4.83
N GLN A 65 20.42 8.55 -4.37
CA GLN A 65 21.82 8.10 -4.29
C GLN A 65 22.49 8.07 -5.66
N ARG A 66 21.82 7.51 -6.67
CA ARG A 66 22.32 7.52 -8.05
C ARG A 66 22.50 8.94 -8.59
N ALA A 67 21.50 9.80 -8.38
CA ALA A 67 21.57 11.20 -8.80
C ALA A 67 22.77 11.93 -8.16
N ALA A 68 23.03 11.70 -6.87
CA ALA A 68 24.19 12.26 -6.17
C ALA A 68 25.52 11.73 -6.73
N ILE A 69 25.61 10.43 -7.03
CA ILE A 69 26.81 9.81 -7.63
C ILE A 69 27.08 10.40 -9.02
N VAL A 70 26.05 10.47 -9.87
CA VAL A 70 26.17 11.06 -11.22
C VAL A 70 26.59 12.53 -11.12
N ALA A 71 26.01 13.31 -10.20
CA ALA A 71 26.38 14.72 -9.99
C ALA A 71 27.81 14.94 -9.46
N ALA A 72 28.38 13.93 -8.80
CA ALA A 72 29.76 13.95 -8.32
C ALA A 72 30.75 13.67 -9.47
N VAL A 73 30.42 12.74 -10.36
CA VAL A 73 31.30 12.35 -11.48
C VAL A 73 31.14 13.28 -12.69
N GLU A 74 29.92 13.74 -12.99
CA GLU A 74 29.60 14.62 -14.11
C GLU A 74 29.01 15.95 -13.58
N PRO A 75 29.84 16.99 -13.35
CA PRO A 75 29.39 18.28 -12.84
C PRO A 75 28.32 18.94 -13.71
N ALA A 76 28.30 18.69 -15.02
CA ALA A 76 27.31 19.26 -15.94
C ALA A 76 25.88 18.78 -15.65
N LEU A 77 25.73 17.58 -15.06
CA LEU A 77 24.44 16.98 -14.70
C LEU A 77 23.97 17.33 -13.28
N ARG A 78 24.78 18.05 -12.50
CA ARG A 78 24.49 18.36 -11.09
C ARG A 78 23.16 19.10 -10.89
N THR A 79 22.87 20.08 -11.72
CA THR A 79 21.62 20.86 -11.64
C THR A 79 20.38 19.98 -11.89
N GLN A 80 20.47 19.05 -12.85
CA GLN A 80 19.39 18.10 -13.11
C GLN A 80 19.20 17.11 -11.96
N ALA A 81 20.30 16.60 -11.40
CA ALA A 81 20.27 15.72 -10.23
C ALA A 81 19.68 16.40 -8.98
N GLN A 82 19.97 17.67 -8.75
CA GLN A 82 19.39 18.45 -7.67
C GLN A 82 17.89 18.75 -7.88
N ALA A 83 17.48 19.02 -9.13
CA ALA A 83 16.06 19.20 -9.44
C ALA A 83 15.28 17.91 -9.16
N LEU A 84 15.86 16.75 -9.46
CA LEU A 84 15.28 15.45 -9.14
C LEU A 84 15.08 15.28 -7.63
N SER A 85 16.10 15.49 -6.79
CA SER A 85 16.00 15.24 -5.34
C SER A 85 14.90 16.03 -4.62
N GLN A 86 14.38 17.10 -5.22
CA GLN A 86 13.24 17.88 -4.70
C GLN A 86 11.88 17.23 -5.00
N LEU A 87 11.81 16.31 -5.96
CA LEU A 87 10.58 15.65 -6.39
C LEU A 87 10.36 14.36 -5.59
N ARG A 88 9.51 14.41 -4.55
CA ARG A 88 9.09 13.22 -3.80
C ARG A 88 7.88 12.58 -4.47
N PHE A 89 7.84 11.25 -4.57
CA PHE A 89 6.66 10.56 -5.09
C PHE A 89 5.44 10.91 -4.24
N ALA A 90 5.62 11.07 -2.91
CA ALA A 90 4.53 11.39 -1.97
C ALA A 90 3.74 12.65 -2.33
N ASN A 91 4.41 13.64 -2.95
CA ASN A 91 3.82 14.96 -3.18
C ASN A 91 3.36 15.15 -4.63
N GLN A 92 4.07 14.56 -5.60
CA GLN A 92 3.89 14.89 -7.02
C GLN A 92 3.38 13.70 -7.87
N GLY A 93 3.20 12.53 -7.26
CA GLY A 93 2.84 11.31 -7.98
C GLY A 93 4.05 10.58 -8.57
N VAL A 94 3.84 9.32 -8.92
CA VAL A 94 4.90 8.43 -9.43
C VAL A 94 5.31 8.84 -10.85
N GLU A 95 4.33 9.19 -11.68
CA GLU A 95 4.55 9.53 -13.09
C GLU A 95 5.35 10.83 -13.29
N ALA A 96 5.11 11.87 -12.50
CA ALA A 96 5.80 13.15 -12.61
C ALA A 96 7.32 13.01 -12.36
N ARG A 97 7.69 12.26 -11.30
CA ARG A 97 9.10 11.94 -11.02
C ARG A 97 9.67 11.01 -12.09
N ALA A 98 8.93 9.99 -12.52
CA ALA A 98 9.39 9.05 -13.56
C ALA A 98 9.73 9.76 -14.88
N ASN A 99 8.91 10.73 -15.31
CA ASN A 99 9.17 11.56 -16.49
C ASN A 99 10.54 12.26 -16.41
N LYS A 100 10.85 12.87 -15.27
CA LYS A 100 12.14 13.56 -15.07
C LYS A 100 13.31 12.59 -14.96
N GLU A 101 13.12 11.44 -14.32
CA GLU A 101 14.14 10.38 -14.28
C GLU A 101 14.45 9.83 -15.68
N ARG A 102 13.47 9.72 -16.57
CA ARG A 102 13.71 9.32 -17.98
C ARG A 102 14.60 10.32 -18.71
N MET A 103 14.31 11.61 -18.59
CA MET A 103 15.16 12.66 -19.17
C MET A 103 16.59 12.61 -18.62
N PHE A 104 16.75 12.35 -17.32
CA PHE A 104 18.05 12.20 -16.68
C PHE A 104 18.79 10.94 -17.13
N ASN A 105 18.09 9.80 -17.27
CA ASN A 105 18.65 8.57 -17.83
C ASN A 105 19.19 8.79 -19.25
N GLN A 106 18.43 9.52 -20.07
CA GLN A 106 18.84 9.86 -21.43
C GLN A 106 20.09 10.75 -21.44
N ALA A 107 20.17 11.74 -20.54
CA ALA A 107 21.33 12.60 -20.40
C ALA A 107 22.59 11.84 -19.92
N ILE A 108 22.43 10.88 -19.00
CA ILE A 108 23.52 9.98 -18.57
C ILE A 108 24.00 9.14 -19.75
N ALA A 109 23.08 8.54 -20.52
CA ALA A 109 23.42 7.68 -21.66
C ALA A 109 24.18 8.42 -22.78
N GLN A 110 24.04 9.74 -22.86
CA GLN A 110 24.77 10.60 -23.81
C GLN A 110 26.10 11.13 -23.25
N SER A 111 26.36 10.96 -21.94
CA SER A 111 27.62 11.35 -21.31
C SER A 111 28.60 10.18 -21.27
N ALA A 112 29.90 10.50 -21.29
CA ALA A 112 30.98 9.52 -21.08
C ALA A 112 30.93 8.84 -19.69
N VAL A 113 30.10 9.36 -18.77
CA VAL A 113 29.92 8.83 -17.42
C VAL A 113 29.05 7.55 -17.37
N ALA A 114 28.37 7.19 -18.46
CA ALA A 114 27.47 6.04 -18.50
C ALA A 114 28.15 4.72 -18.07
N ASP A 115 29.40 4.51 -18.52
CA ASP A 115 30.18 3.30 -18.24
C ASP A 115 31.00 3.40 -16.94
N HIS A 116 30.88 4.52 -16.20
CA HIS A 116 31.63 4.69 -14.96
C HIS A 116 31.15 3.66 -13.92
N PRO A 117 32.05 2.90 -13.25
CA PRO A 117 31.67 1.77 -12.40
C PRO A 117 30.73 2.15 -11.25
N ALA A 118 30.89 3.34 -10.66
CA ALA A 118 29.98 3.84 -9.63
C ALA A 118 28.57 4.15 -10.16
N VAL A 119 28.45 4.60 -11.41
CA VAL A 119 27.15 4.87 -12.05
C VAL A 119 26.46 3.55 -12.40
N VAL A 120 27.21 2.58 -12.93
CA VAL A 120 26.69 1.24 -13.23
C VAL A 120 26.21 0.52 -11.96
N ASP A 121 26.99 0.53 -10.87
CA ASP A 121 26.58 -0.09 -9.60
C ASP A 121 25.33 0.58 -9.01
N SER A 122 25.28 1.92 -9.04
CA SER A 122 24.09 2.64 -8.56
C SER A 122 22.86 2.40 -9.44
N GLN A 123 23.03 2.24 -10.76
CA GLN A 123 21.95 1.83 -11.67
C GLN A 123 21.41 0.44 -11.30
N ALA A 124 22.29 -0.54 -11.06
CA ALA A 124 21.87 -1.89 -10.70
C ALA A 124 21.03 -1.91 -9.40
N ARG A 125 21.37 -1.07 -8.42
CA ARG A 125 20.60 -0.90 -7.18
C ARG A 125 19.22 -0.29 -7.44
N VAL A 126 19.13 0.69 -8.34
CA VAL A 126 17.86 1.29 -8.77
C VAL A 126 16.98 0.24 -9.45
N ASP A 127 17.53 -0.54 -10.38
CA ASP A 127 16.77 -1.58 -11.09
C ASP A 127 16.20 -2.63 -10.14
N LEU A 128 16.97 -3.03 -9.12
CA LEU A 128 16.51 -3.94 -8.08
C LEU A 128 15.38 -3.33 -7.23
N ALA A 129 15.55 -2.08 -6.79
CA ALA A 129 14.55 -1.37 -6.00
C ALA A 129 13.25 -1.16 -6.79
N PHE A 130 13.36 -0.86 -8.08
CA PHE A 130 12.25 -0.69 -9.01
C PHE A 130 11.43 -1.98 -9.15
N ARG A 131 12.11 -3.12 -9.34
CA ARG A 131 11.44 -4.43 -9.38
C ARG A 131 10.69 -4.74 -8.09
N PHE A 132 11.32 -4.52 -6.93
CA PHE A 132 10.65 -4.73 -5.63
C PHE A 132 9.45 -3.81 -5.42
N TYR A 133 9.53 -2.56 -5.87
CA TYR A 133 8.40 -1.64 -5.85
C TYR A 133 7.25 -2.16 -6.71
N ASN A 134 7.51 -2.51 -7.97
CA ASN A 134 6.48 -3.00 -8.88
C ASN A 134 5.87 -4.34 -8.43
N GLU A 135 6.64 -5.22 -7.81
CA GLU A 135 6.12 -6.44 -7.19
C GLU A 135 5.18 -6.13 -6.03
N ALA A 136 5.55 -5.19 -5.15
CA ALA A 136 4.68 -4.75 -4.07
C ALA A 136 3.39 -4.10 -4.60
N VAL A 137 3.46 -3.30 -5.67
CA VAL A 137 2.29 -2.73 -6.37
C VAL A 137 1.41 -3.84 -6.93
N SER A 138 1.98 -4.86 -7.58
CA SER A 138 1.25 -6.01 -8.11
C SER A 138 0.50 -6.78 -7.01
N ASP A 139 1.19 -7.07 -5.90
CA ASP A 139 0.60 -7.69 -4.70
C ASP A 139 -0.59 -6.87 -4.19
N THR A 140 -0.46 -5.53 -4.15
CA THR A 140 -1.56 -4.67 -3.68
C THR A 140 -2.76 -4.68 -4.61
N ARG A 141 -2.52 -4.64 -5.93
CA ARG A 141 -3.58 -4.62 -6.95
C ARG A 141 -4.31 -5.95 -7.00
N SER A 142 -3.59 -7.08 -6.97
CA SER A 142 -4.20 -8.42 -6.99
C SER A 142 -5.13 -8.66 -5.80
N LEU A 143 -4.78 -8.13 -4.63
CA LEU A 143 -5.60 -8.19 -3.42
C LEU A 143 -6.84 -7.30 -3.50
N ARG A 144 -6.71 -6.12 -4.11
CA ARG A 144 -7.83 -5.16 -4.28
C ARG A 144 -8.83 -5.61 -5.35
N LEU A 145 -8.39 -6.41 -6.33
CA LEU A 145 -9.25 -7.04 -7.34
C LEU A 145 -10.10 -8.22 -6.81
N ARG A 146 -9.81 -8.74 -5.61
CA ARG A 146 -10.63 -9.80 -5.01
C ARG A 146 -11.99 -9.24 -4.56
N PRO A 147 -13.12 -9.84 -5.00
CA PRO A 147 -14.47 -9.32 -4.74
C PRO A 147 -14.80 -9.22 -3.24
N LEU A 148 -14.18 -10.05 -2.40
CA LEU A 148 -14.31 -10.00 -0.94
C LEU A 148 -13.86 -8.66 -0.35
N VAL A 149 -12.82 -7.99 -0.87
CA VAL A 149 -12.33 -6.70 -0.33
C VAL A 149 -13.15 -5.52 -0.85
N ARG A 150 -13.64 -5.63 -2.09
CA ARG A 150 -14.56 -4.65 -2.70
C ARG A 150 -15.90 -4.58 -1.98
N PHE A 151 -16.39 -5.71 -1.46
CA PHE A 151 -17.62 -5.78 -0.67
C PHE A 151 -17.55 -4.99 0.65
N LEU A 152 -16.37 -4.93 1.27
CA LEU A 152 -16.25 -4.27 2.58
C LEU A 152 -16.27 -2.74 2.53
N LYS A 153 -16.11 -2.08 1.37
CA LYS A 153 -15.90 -0.61 1.29
C LYS A 153 -14.81 -0.07 2.24
N LEU A 154 -14.00 -0.94 2.85
CA LEU A 154 -12.97 -0.60 3.85
C LEU A 154 -11.67 -0.08 3.21
N ALA A 155 -11.53 -0.18 1.89
CA ALA A 155 -10.36 0.33 1.19
C ALA A 155 -10.28 1.88 1.21
N GLY A 156 -11.38 2.56 1.55
CA GLY A 156 -11.48 4.00 1.43
C GLY A 156 -11.24 4.48 -0.02
N THR A 157 -11.29 5.78 -0.23
CA THR A 157 -11.00 6.44 -1.52
C THR A 157 -9.49 6.44 -1.85
N ALA A 158 -8.69 5.53 -1.25
CA ALA A 158 -7.25 5.51 -1.44
C ALA A 158 -6.92 5.16 -2.91
N PRO A 159 -6.27 6.07 -3.66
CA PRO A 159 -5.95 5.83 -5.07
C PRO A 159 -5.12 4.53 -5.22
N LEU A 160 -5.29 3.84 -6.34
CA LEU A 160 -4.49 2.64 -6.61
C LEU A 160 -3.02 3.05 -6.78
N PRO A 161 -2.06 2.29 -6.22
CA PRO A 161 -0.66 2.55 -6.46
C PRO A 161 -0.37 2.39 -7.96
N GLU A 162 0.33 3.36 -8.51
CA GLU A 162 0.71 3.45 -9.92
C GLU A 162 2.00 2.68 -10.17
N TYR A 163 2.10 2.01 -11.33
CA TYR A 163 3.37 1.42 -11.74
C TYR A 163 4.35 2.54 -12.06
N CYS A 164 5.57 2.41 -11.54
CA CYS A 164 6.65 3.26 -12.01
C CYS A 164 7.13 2.68 -13.34
N ASP A 165 7.34 3.53 -14.34
CA ASP A 165 7.99 3.13 -15.59
C ASP A 165 9.18 4.04 -15.87
N LEU A 166 10.38 3.53 -15.57
CA LEU A 166 11.63 4.25 -15.78
C LEU A 166 12.20 4.05 -17.19
N ASN A 167 11.64 3.12 -17.98
CA ASN A 167 12.22 2.63 -19.23
C ASN A 167 11.32 2.79 -20.46
N ALA A 168 10.06 3.22 -20.31
CA ALA A 168 9.20 3.54 -21.45
C ALA A 168 9.87 4.60 -22.34
N ALA A 169 10.35 4.16 -23.50
CA ALA A 169 10.71 5.02 -24.61
C ALA A 169 9.42 5.62 -25.18
N SER A 170 9.31 6.95 -25.14
CA SER A 170 8.38 7.69 -26.01
C SER A 170 9.01 7.89 -27.37
#